data_AF-A0A2N1M3T7-F1
#
_entry.id   AF-A0A2N1M3T7-F1
#
_cell.length_a   1.000
_cell.length_b   1.000
_cell.length_c   1.000
_cell.angle_alpha   90.00
_cell.angle_beta   90.00
_cell.angle_gamma   90.00
#
_symmetry.space_group_name_H-M   'P 1'
#
loop_
_entity.id
_entity.type
_entity.pdbx_description
1 polymer ?
#
loop_
_entity_poly.entity_id
_entity_poly.type
_entity_poly.pdbx_seq_one_letter_code
_entity_poly.pdbx_strand_id
1 'polypeptide(L)'
;MATTNLIANVNRGLDRIENHIRGVGTLMQNPANVINGIRGSLNTIQVTLQNITAERDQYQNLLLHDSIQRVDNLRNQINDSGNQNLRLQRLLDESRVQVERTVRERDNAQGERDLAILAYNNEKKESCRWMFSYRDKD
;
A
#
# COMPACT_ATOMS: atom_id res chain seq x y z
N MET A 1 38.56 6.41 2.65
CA MET A 1 39.99 6.41 3.01
C MET A 1 40.92 6.33 1.78
N ALA A 2 40.58 5.59 0.72
CA ALA A 2 41.41 5.48 -0.50
C ALA A 2 41.51 6.78 -1.33
N THR A 3 40.39 7.49 -1.58
CA THR A 3 40.34 8.70 -2.41
C THR A 3 41.04 9.90 -1.78
N THR A 4 40.94 10.08 -0.47
CA THR A 4 41.62 11.15 0.28
C THR A 4 43.14 11.08 0.12
N ASN A 5 43.71 9.86 0.11
CA ASN A 5 45.15 9.65 -0.10
C ASN A 5 45.57 10.00 -1.53
N LEU A 6 44.73 9.70 -2.53
CA LEU A 6 45.00 10.07 -3.93
C LEU A 6 44.99 11.59 -4.12
N ILE A 7 44.02 12.29 -3.51
CA ILE A 7 43.95 13.75 -3.55
C ILE A 7 45.16 14.37 -2.85
N ALA A 8 45.57 13.85 -1.69
CA ALA A 8 46.78 14.30 -1.00
C ALA A 8 48.05 14.11 -1.84
N ASN A 9 48.15 13.01 -2.60
CA ASN A 9 49.26 12.75 -3.51
C ASN A 9 49.28 13.71 -4.70
N VAL A 10 48.10 14.02 -5.27
CA VAL A 10 47.96 15.04 -6.32
C VAL A 10 48.42 16.39 -5.81
N ASN A 11 47.91 16.85 -4.66
CA ASN A 11 48.26 18.16 -4.10
C ASN A 11 49.77 18.25 -3.79
N ARG A 12 50.34 17.24 -3.13
CA ARG A 12 51.79 17.20 -2.86
C ARG A 12 52.63 17.23 -4.14
N GLY A 13 52.17 16.57 -5.20
CA GLY A 13 52.84 16.60 -6.50
C GLY A 13 52.77 17.98 -7.16
N LEU A 14 51.61 18.64 -7.09
CA LEU A 14 51.41 20.01 -7.60
C LEU A 14 52.26 21.02 -6.85
N ASP A 15 52.32 20.94 -5.52
CA ASP A 15 53.16 21.81 -4.68
C ASP A 15 54.65 21.71 -5.07
N ARG A 16 55.12 20.49 -5.38
CA ARG A 16 56.49 20.27 -5.85
C ARG A 16 56.77 20.92 -7.20
N ILE A 17 55.81 20.84 -8.12
CA ILE A 17 55.90 21.48 -9.44
C ILE A 17 55.88 23.00 -9.29
N GLU A 18 54.98 23.54 -8.46
CA GLU A 18 54.87 24.97 -8.21
C GLU A 18 56.18 25.54 -7.65
N ASN A 19 56.72 24.93 -6.61
CA ASN A 19 57.98 25.38 -5.99
C ASN A 19 59.15 25.32 -6.99
N HIS A 20 59.19 24.30 -7.85
CA HIS A 20 60.21 24.19 -8.89
C HIS A 20 60.13 25.32 -9.92
N ILE A 21 58.93 25.69 -10.37
CA ILE A 21 58.70 26.78 -11.33
C ILE A 21 59.07 28.14 -10.72
N ARG A 22 58.74 28.35 -9.43
CA ARG A 22 59.03 29.60 -8.72
C ARG A 22 60.50 29.76 -8.34
N GLY A 23 61.34 28.74 -8.57
CA GLY A 23 62.74 28.74 -8.16
C GLY A 23 62.93 28.74 -6.64
N VAL A 24 61.92 28.28 -5.89
CA VAL A 24 61.94 28.24 -4.42
C VAL A 24 62.44 26.87 -3.96
N GLY A 25 63.54 26.84 -3.20
CA GLY A 25 64.13 25.62 -2.67
C GLY A 25 65.02 24.89 -3.69
N THR A 26 65.21 23.58 -3.48
CA THR A 26 66.07 22.75 -4.33
C THR A 26 65.38 22.40 -5.65
N LEU A 27 66.13 22.41 -6.76
CA LEU A 27 65.63 21.98 -8.07
C LEU A 27 64.99 20.58 -7.99
N MET A 28 63.83 20.42 -8.62
CA MET A 28 63.11 19.16 -8.63
C MET A 28 63.91 18.10 -9.40
N GLN A 29 64.23 17.00 -8.72
CA GLN A 29 64.81 15.82 -9.34
C GLN A 29 63.70 14.91 -9.87
N ASN A 30 63.87 14.43 -11.11
CA ASN A 30 62.95 13.52 -11.80
C ASN A 30 61.50 14.06 -11.91
N PRO A 31 61.29 15.22 -12.55
CA PRO A 31 59.95 15.81 -12.77
C PRO A 31 58.97 14.83 -13.41
N ALA A 32 59.45 13.97 -14.32
CA ALA A 32 58.65 12.95 -14.98
C ALA A 32 57.94 12.01 -13.98
N ASN A 33 58.61 11.62 -12.89
CA ASN A 33 58.03 10.72 -11.90
C ASN A 33 56.92 11.39 -11.09
N VAL A 34 57.08 12.69 -10.76
CA VAL A 34 56.05 13.47 -10.08
C VAL A 34 54.81 13.60 -10.96
N ILE A 35 55.00 13.94 -12.24
CA ILE A 35 53.91 14.06 -13.21
C ILE A 35 53.20 12.71 -13.41
N ASN A 36 53.95 11.61 -13.54
CA ASN A 36 53.37 10.27 -13.68
C ASN A 36 52.56 9.86 -12.44
N GLY A 37 53.04 10.18 -11.23
CA GLY A 37 52.32 9.93 -9.99
C GLY A 37 51.00 10.71 -9.87
N ILE A 38 51.00 11.99 -10.28
CA ILE A 38 49.79 12.81 -10.35
C ILE A 38 48.81 12.21 -11.37
N ARG A 39 49.29 11.88 -12.57
CA ARG A 39 48.47 11.28 -13.62
C ARG A 39 47.84 9.96 -13.18
N GLY A 40 48.61 9.06 -12.55
CA GLY A 40 48.10 7.80 -12.03
C GLY A 40 47.04 7.98 -10.94
N SER A 41 47.25 8.94 -10.04
CA SER A 41 46.29 9.28 -8.98
C SER A 41 44.99 9.84 -9.55
N LEU A 42 45.07 10.75 -10.52
CA LEU A 42 43.91 11.31 -11.22
C LEU A 42 43.13 10.24 -12.00
N ASN A 43 43.81 9.35 -12.72
CA ASN A 43 43.16 8.25 -13.43
C ASN A 43 42.37 7.34 -12.46
N THR A 44 42.94 7.06 -11.29
CA THR A 44 42.27 6.22 -10.28
C THR A 44 41.03 6.92 -9.70
N ILE A 45 41.13 8.23 -9.43
CA ILE A 45 39.98 9.04 -9.00
C ILE A 45 38.89 9.03 -10.08
N GLN A 46 39.26 9.20 -11.35
CA GLN A 46 38.31 9.20 -12.46
C GLN A 46 37.55 7.86 -12.58
N VAL A 47 38.26 6.73 -12.54
CA VAL A 47 37.63 5.40 -12.58
C VAL A 47 36.69 5.20 -11.39
N THR A 48 37.13 5.62 -10.19
CA THR A 48 36.29 5.53 -8.99
C THR A 48 35.01 6.35 -9.13
N LEU A 49 35.10 7.56 -9.68
CA LEU A 49 33.93 8.41 -9.93
C LEU A 49 32.98 7.80 -10.97
N GLN A 50 33.51 7.18 -12.03
CA GLN A 50 32.71 6.47 -13.02
C GLN A 50 31.94 5.30 -12.40
N ASN A 51 32.59 4.49 -11.56
CA ASN A 51 31.95 3.38 -10.87
C ASN A 51 30.86 3.86 -9.92
N ILE A 52 31.12 4.88 -9.10
CA ILE A 52 30.11 5.46 -8.19
C ILE A 52 28.92 6.01 -8.99
N THR A 53 29.16 6.65 -10.13
CA THR A 53 28.08 7.17 -10.99
C THR A 53 27.23 6.03 -11.53
N ALA A 54 27.86 4.95 -12.02
CA ALA A 54 27.15 3.78 -12.52
C ALA A 54 26.34 3.07 -11.42
N GLU A 55 26.91 2.90 -10.23
CA GLU A 55 26.20 2.35 -9.06
C GLU A 55 25.00 3.22 -8.68
N ARG A 56 25.18 4.55 -8.63
CA ARG A 56 24.10 5.50 -8.37
C ARG A 56 22.97 5.34 -9.38
N ASP A 57 23.30 5.27 -10.67
CA ASP A 57 22.30 5.11 -11.73
C ASP A 57 21.54 3.78 -11.59
N GLN A 58 22.21 2.69 -11.22
CA GLN A 58 21.57 1.41 -10.92
C GLN A 58 20.61 1.51 -9.73
N TYR A 59 21.05 2.10 -8.62
CA TYR A 59 20.19 2.30 -7.46
C TYR A 59 18.99 3.19 -7.79
N GLN A 60 19.20 4.25 -8.57
CA GLN A 60 18.14 5.14 -8.99
C GLN A 60 17.09 4.42 -9.85
N ASN A 61 17.51 3.53 -10.75
CA ASN A 61 16.58 2.71 -11.55
C ASN A 61 15.78 1.71 -10.70
N LEU A 62 16.46 0.98 -9.79
CA LEU A 62 15.81 -0.03 -8.94
C LEU A 62 14.85 0.60 -7.91
N LEU A 63 15.32 1.62 -7.19
CA LEU A 63 14.56 2.22 -6.10
C LEU A 63 13.49 3.18 -6.60
N LEU A 64 13.82 4.13 -7.48
CA LEU A 64 12.84 5.16 -7.86
C LEU A 64 11.85 4.68 -8.90
N HIS A 65 12.26 3.85 -9.86
CA HIS A 65 11.35 3.49 -10.94
C HIS A 65 10.53 2.25 -10.59
N ASP A 66 11.19 1.12 -10.31
CA ASP A 66 10.49 -0.15 -10.13
C ASP A 66 9.72 -0.22 -8.80
N SER A 67 10.38 0.16 -7.70
CA SER A 67 9.76 0.07 -6.38
C SER A 67 8.60 1.05 -6.19
N ILE A 68 8.77 2.33 -6.55
CA ILE A 68 7.71 3.34 -6.36
C ILE A 68 6.49 3.01 -7.24
N GLN A 69 6.70 2.65 -8.51
CA GLN A 69 5.58 2.27 -9.39
C GLN A 69 4.84 1.04 -8.85
N ARG A 70 5.56 0.05 -8.34
CA ARG A 70 4.96 -1.14 -7.76
C ARG A 70 4.15 -0.82 -6.51
N VAL A 71 4.65 0.05 -5.64
CA VAL A 71 3.93 0.53 -4.45
C VAL A 71 2.67 1.27 -4.85
N ASP A 72 2.73 2.17 -5.83
CA ASP A 72 1.55 2.92 -6.29
C ASP A 72 0.50 2.00 -6.91
N ASN A 73 0.92 1.02 -7.72
CA ASN A 73 0.01 0.03 -8.27
C ASN A 73 -0.67 -0.82 -7.17
N LEU A 74 0.11 -1.33 -6.21
CA LEU A 74 -0.44 -2.06 -5.06
C LEU A 74 -1.42 -1.21 -4.24
N ARG A 75 -1.10 0.07 -4.04
CA ARG A 75 -1.97 1.00 -3.33
C ARG A 75 -3.30 1.19 -4.05
N ASN A 76 -3.27 1.34 -5.38
CA ASN A 76 -4.48 1.44 -6.18
C ASN A 76 -5.32 0.16 -6.10
N GLN A 77 -4.69 -1.02 -6.20
CA GLN A 77 -5.39 -2.30 -6.07
C GLN A 77 -6.06 -2.47 -4.69
N ILE A 78 -5.37 -2.07 -3.61
CA ILE A 78 -5.93 -2.10 -2.26
C ILE A 78 -7.15 -1.18 -2.15
N ASN A 79 -7.04 0.04 -2.68
CA ASN A 79 -8.15 1.00 -2.66
C ASN A 79 -9.36 0.47 -3.44
N ASP A 80 -9.14 -0.11 -4.62
CA ASP A 80 -10.19 -0.66 -5.46
C ASP A 80 -10.88 -1.85 -4.77
N SER A 81 -10.10 -2.77 -4.20
CA SER A 81 -10.64 -3.89 -3.43
C SER A 81 -11.40 -3.42 -2.17
N GLY A 82 -10.87 -2.42 -1.46
CA GLY A 82 -11.55 -1.78 -0.34
C GLY A 82 -12.91 -1.20 -0.74
N ASN A 83 -12.96 -0.50 -1.88
CA ASN A 83 -14.20 0.06 -2.42
C ASN A 83 -15.20 -1.03 -2.82
N GLN A 84 -14.74 -2.15 -3.39
CA GLN A 84 -15.59 -3.29 -3.70
C GLN A 84 -16.16 -3.93 -2.44
N ASN A 85 -15.34 -4.13 -1.40
CA ASN A 85 -15.78 -4.69 -0.13
C ASN A 85 -16.82 -3.81 0.56
N LEU A 86 -16.65 -2.47 0.54
CA LEU A 86 -17.66 -1.55 1.07
C LEU A 86 -19.00 -1.65 0.34
N ARG A 87 -18.97 -1.84 -0.99
CA ARG A 87 -20.18 -2.07 -1.78
C ARG A 87 -20.84 -3.41 -1.43
N LEU A 88 -20.07 -4.48 -1.31
CA LEU A 88 -20.57 -5.80 -0.93
C LEU A 88 -21.17 -5.79 0.48
N GLN A 89 -20.53 -5.12 1.43
CA GLN A 89 -21.05 -4.98 2.79
C GLN A 89 -22.42 -4.31 2.79
N ARG A 90 -22.57 -3.21 2.03
CA ARG A 90 -23.86 -2.53 1.91
C ARG A 90 -24.96 -3.44 1.35
N LEU A 91 -24.65 -4.22 0.31
CA LEU A 91 -25.61 -5.17 -0.27
C LEU A 91 -26.00 -6.29 0.72
N LEU A 92 -25.04 -6.76 1.53
CA LEU A 92 -25.32 -7.75 2.58
C LEU A 92 -26.22 -7.16 3.67
N ASP A 93 -25.97 -5.92 4.09
CA ASP A 93 -26.79 -5.24 5.08
C ASP A 93 -28.22 -5.02 4.56
N GLU A 94 -28.36 -4.58 3.29
CA GLU A 94 -29.66 -4.43 2.62
C GLU A 94 -30.40 -5.77 2.52
N SER A 95 -29.71 -6.84 2.11
CA SER A 95 -30.28 -8.18 2.02
C SER A 95 -30.74 -8.70 3.39
N ARG A 96 -29.94 -8.46 4.44
CA ARG A 96 -30.29 -8.84 5.81
C ARG A 96 -31.57 -8.15 6.27
N VAL A 97 -31.68 -6.83 6.06
CA VAL A 97 -32.88 -6.07 6.40
C VAL A 97 -34.10 -6.60 5.64
N GLN A 98 -33.93 -6.96 4.38
CA GLN A 98 -35.01 -7.53 3.57
C GLN A 98 -35.46 -8.89 4.12
N VAL A 99 -34.52 -9.78 4.48
CA VAL A 99 -34.85 -11.07 5.10
C VAL A 99 -35.60 -10.88 6.43
N GLU A 100 -35.11 -9.99 7.29
CA GLU A 100 -35.76 -9.69 8.58
C GLU A 100 -37.17 -9.09 8.40
N ARG A 101 -37.41 -8.32 7.34
CA ARG A 101 -38.75 -7.83 7.00
C ARG A 101 -39.65 -8.98 6.54
N THR A 102 -39.18 -9.82 5.61
CA THR A 102 -39.96 -10.95 5.09
C THR A 102 -40.31 -11.96 6.18
N VAL A 103 -39.42 -12.22 7.13
CA VAL A 103 -39.70 -13.08 8.29
C VAL A 103 -40.82 -12.50 9.13
N ARG A 104 -40.72 -11.22 9.52
CA ARG A 104 -41.77 -10.54 10.29
C ARG A 104 -43.12 -10.53 9.58
N GLU A 105 -43.14 -10.27 8.28
CA GLU A 105 -44.38 -10.28 7.49
C GLU A 105 -45.03 -11.68 7.47
N ARG A 106 -44.24 -12.74 7.36
CA ARG A 106 -44.75 -14.12 7.45
C ARG A 106 -45.30 -14.45 8.83
N ASP A 107 -44.59 -14.07 9.88
CA ASP A 107 -45.02 -14.33 11.26
C ASP A 107 -46.33 -13.58 11.57
N ASN A 108 -46.44 -12.32 11.13
CA ASN A 108 -47.67 -11.54 11.25
C ASN A 108 -48.83 -12.17 10.48
N ALA A 109 -48.62 -12.56 9.23
CA ALA A 109 -49.64 -13.20 8.41
C ALA A 109 -50.11 -14.55 9.00
N GLN A 110 -49.18 -15.30 9.62
CA GLN A 110 -49.54 -16.53 10.33
C GLN A 110 -50.37 -16.23 11.60
N GLY A 111 -49.96 -15.24 12.39
CA GLY A 111 -50.72 -14.80 13.57
C GLY A 111 -52.13 -14.31 13.23
N GLU A 112 -52.30 -13.56 12.14
CA GLU A 112 -53.61 -13.15 11.63
C GLU A 112 -54.50 -14.34 11.25
N ARG A 113 -53.93 -15.36 10.57
CA ARG A 113 -54.64 -16.59 10.22
C ARG A 113 -55.09 -17.36 11.46
N ASP A 114 -54.23 -17.49 12.46
CA ASP A 114 -54.54 -18.21 13.70
C ASP A 114 -55.66 -17.51 14.47
N LEU A 115 -55.63 -16.18 14.55
CA LEU A 115 -56.70 -15.38 15.14
C LEU A 115 -58.03 -15.53 14.40
N ALA A 116 -58.02 -15.52 13.07
CA ALA A 116 -59.22 -15.73 12.27
C ALA A 116 -59.84 -17.11 12.49
N ILE A 117 -59.02 -18.16 12.60
CA ILE A 117 -59.47 -19.53 12.91
C ILE A 117 -60.10 -19.59 14.31
N LEU A 118 -59.47 -18.95 15.31
CA LEU A 118 -60.02 -18.88 16.67
C LEU A 118 -61.37 -18.17 16.71
N ALA A 119 -61.49 -17.03 16.03
CA ALA A 119 -62.74 -16.28 15.92
C ALA A 119 -63.86 -17.14 15.30
N TYR A 120 -63.58 -17.78 14.17
CA TYR A 120 -64.53 -18.68 13.50
C TYR A 120 -64.99 -19.84 14.41
N ASN A 121 -64.05 -20.49 15.09
CA ASN A 121 -64.37 -21.60 15.99
C ASN A 121 -65.22 -21.14 17.18
N ASN A 122 -64.95 -19.94 17.73
CA ASN A 122 -65.75 -19.36 18.79
C ASN A 122 -67.18 -19.03 18.32
N GLU A 123 -67.33 -18.37 17.17
CA GLU A 123 -68.65 -18.09 16.59
C GLU A 123 -69.45 -19.38 16.35
N LYS A 124 -68.80 -20.42 15.81
CA LYS A 124 -69.43 -21.72 15.62
C LYS A 124 -69.89 -22.34 16.95
N LYS A 125 -69.06 -22.26 17.99
CA LYS A 125 -69.39 -22.76 19.32
C LYS A 125 -70.57 -22.00 19.94
N GLU A 126 -70.59 -20.67 19.82
CA GLU A 126 -71.71 -19.86 20.28
C GLU A 126 -72.99 -20.16 19.51
N SER A 127 -72.91 -20.29 18.19
CA SER A 127 -74.05 -20.68 17.34
C SER A 127 -74.64 -22.02 17.75
N CYS A 128 -73.80 -23.04 17.99
CA CYS A 128 -74.25 -24.33 18.52
C CYS A 128 -74.92 -24.15 19.91
N ARG A 129 -74.32 -23.36 20.80
CA ARG A 129 -74.87 -23.10 22.14
C ARG A 129 -76.27 -22.45 22.07
N TRP A 130 -76.46 -21.48 21.17
CA TRP A 130 -77.76 -20.88 20.92
C TRP A 130 -78.77 -21.91 20.41
N MET A 131 -78.42 -22.73 19.40
CA MET A 131 -79.31 -23.77 18.88
C MET A 131 -79.77 -24.76 19.96
N PHE A 132 -78.89 -25.18 20.87
CA PHE A 132 -79.28 -26.05 21.99
C PHE A 132 -80.18 -25.31 22.99
N SER A 133 -79.91 -24.04 23.29
CA SER A 133 -80.74 -23.25 24.22
C SER A 133 -82.18 -23.00 23.74
N TYR A 134 -82.42 -23.05 22.43
CA TYR A 134 -83.76 -22.97 21.85
C TYR A 134 -84.49 -24.32 21.87
N ARG A 135 -83.78 -25.46 21.81
CA ARG A 135 -84.39 -26.81 21.89
C ARG A 135 -84.85 -27.19 23.30
N ASP A 136 -84.24 -26.64 24.33
CA ASP A 136 -84.59 -26.94 25.73
C ASP A 136 -85.77 -26.10 26.25
N LYS A 137 -86.43 -25.30 25.40
CA LYS A 137 -87.53 -24.38 25.77
C LYS A 137 -88.89 -24.72 25.13
N ASP A 138 -88.98 -25.81 24.39
CA ASP A 138 -90.23 -26.42 23.91
C ASP A 138 -90.55 -27.68 24.74
#